data_AF-A0A6G9CSH7-F1
#
_entry.id   AF-A0A6G9CSH7-F1
#
_cell.length_a   1.000
_cell.length_b   1.000
_cell.length_c   1.000
_cell.angle_alpha   90.00
_cell.angle_beta   90.00
_cell.angle_gamma   90.00
#
_symmetry.space_group_name_H-M   'P 1'
#
loop_
_entity.id
_entity.type
_entity.pdbx_description
1 polymer ?
#
loop_
_entity_poly.entity_id
_entity_poly.type
_entity_poly.pdbx_seq_one_letter_code
_entity_poly.pdbx_strand_id
1 'polypeptide(L)'
;MVIAAPASGSGKTTVATGLIGALRRSGSSVAPFKVGPDYIDPGYHGLAAGRPGRNLDTVLVGPDRIGPLYRHGTAGCDIAVVEGVMGLFDGKIDEANSQPSAEGSTAQVASILGSPVVLVIDARGHSQSLAAVLHGFATYDAGVRIGGVILNRVGSARHEQVLRHACDKVGVAVLGVVPRLTELEVPSRHLGLIPAAEHGAAAVAAVDAMSDLIASHVDLGAVRALAASNVSAAAWDPVAEVGAHAESRPVVAMAGGPAFTFGYAEHRELLTAAGADVQVFDPLRDELPAGTAALVLPGGFPEEHAVDLAANTVLLQQVRDLADGGAPIHAECAGLLYLARSLDGHSMAGVVGVDATFGKRLTLGYREAVAISDSSLFDAGSRVTGHEFHRTSLVSADADGCGSAWGGGPGTAAVSAKDLFAAASTRRISTLIRWGSPNRSRSSSMPHGDDLCIGVGFTTSVTAKDIVAAVKAVPAAQGKIVVLATVAAKAESSALLTAAHELNVPIVSFAPDVLARVQVPSPSPRVENAVGTASVAEAAAILASGGGRLVLAKTARDGVTVAAARKVPSSLTNSDNETECE
;
A
#
# COMPACT_ATOMS: atom_id res chain seq x y z
N MET A 1 -16.33 -17.39 6.00
CA MET A 1 -17.41 -16.65 5.31
C MET A 1 -17.03 -15.20 5.14
N VAL A 2 -17.66 -14.50 4.19
CA VAL A 2 -17.43 -13.08 3.93
C VAL A 2 -18.70 -12.28 4.26
N ILE A 3 -18.56 -11.17 4.98
CA ILE A 3 -19.64 -10.23 5.29
C ILE A 3 -19.54 -9.06 4.32
N ALA A 4 -20.53 -8.87 3.46
CA ALA A 4 -20.54 -7.80 2.45
C ALA A 4 -21.82 -6.97 2.55
N ALA A 5 -21.93 -5.93 1.71
CA ALA A 5 -23.16 -5.15 1.57
C ALA A 5 -23.26 -4.59 0.15
N PRO A 6 -24.44 -4.12 -0.29
CA PRO A 6 -24.59 -3.42 -1.55
C PRO A 6 -23.81 -2.12 -1.64
N ALA A 7 -23.57 -1.46 -0.50
CA ALA A 7 -22.91 -0.16 -0.43
C ALA A 7 -22.25 0.06 0.94
N SER A 8 -21.45 1.12 1.05
CA SER A 8 -20.97 1.65 2.32
C SER A 8 -22.13 2.12 3.22
N GLY A 9 -21.91 2.12 4.54
CA GLY A 9 -22.89 2.62 5.50
C GLY A 9 -24.07 1.68 5.82
N SER A 10 -24.16 0.50 5.20
CA SER A 10 -25.22 -0.51 5.51
C SER A 10 -25.08 -1.17 6.90
N GLY A 11 -24.02 -0.87 7.65
CA GLY A 11 -23.74 -1.41 8.98
C GLY A 11 -22.94 -2.73 8.98
N LYS A 12 -22.13 -2.95 7.94
CA LYS A 12 -21.24 -4.13 7.83
C LYS A 12 -20.36 -4.30 9.05
N THR A 13 -19.64 -3.25 9.45
CA THR A 13 -18.68 -3.29 10.57
C THR A 13 -19.34 -3.68 11.89
N THR A 14 -20.52 -3.12 12.17
CA THR A 14 -21.34 -3.50 13.34
C THR A 14 -21.70 -4.98 13.32
N VAL A 15 -22.15 -5.48 12.16
CA VAL A 15 -22.54 -6.89 12.00
C VAL A 15 -21.32 -7.81 12.06
N ALA A 16 -20.22 -7.47 11.39
CA ALA A 16 -19.00 -8.27 11.34
C ALA A 16 -18.32 -8.35 12.71
N THR A 17 -18.09 -7.21 13.36
CA THR A 17 -17.51 -7.14 14.71
C THR A 17 -18.41 -7.86 15.73
N GLY A 18 -19.73 -7.61 15.68
CA GLY A 18 -20.69 -8.28 16.55
C GLY A 18 -20.76 -9.79 16.31
N LEU A 19 -20.67 -10.26 15.07
CA LEU A 19 -20.58 -11.69 14.74
C LEU A 19 -19.31 -12.31 15.31
N ILE A 20 -18.17 -11.65 15.16
CA ILE A 20 -16.88 -12.12 15.69
C ILE A 20 -16.98 -12.32 17.21
N GLY A 21 -17.44 -11.30 17.94
CA GLY A 21 -17.56 -11.39 19.39
C GLY A 21 -18.66 -12.36 19.85
N ALA A 22 -19.81 -12.42 19.17
CA ALA A 22 -20.88 -13.36 19.49
C ALA A 22 -20.45 -14.82 19.27
N LEU A 23 -19.78 -15.13 18.16
CA LEU A 23 -19.24 -16.47 17.88
C LEU A 23 -18.13 -16.86 18.86
N ARG A 24 -17.29 -15.91 19.28
CA ARG A 24 -16.29 -16.15 20.31
C ARG A 24 -16.94 -16.48 21.65
N ARG A 25 -17.92 -15.70 22.08
CA ARG A 25 -18.64 -15.91 23.36
C ARG A 25 -19.47 -17.20 23.36
N SER A 26 -19.83 -17.72 22.19
CA SER A 26 -20.44 -19.05 22.04
C SER A 26 -19.43 -20.21 21.97
N GLY A 27 -18.14 -19.93 22.22
CA GLY A 27 -17.09 -20.95 22.37
C GLY A 27 -16.29 -21.26 21.11
N SER A 28 -16.51 -20.55 19.99
CA SER A 28 -15.69 -20.72 18.79
C SER A 28 -14.41 -19.88 18.85
N SER A 29 -13.30 -20.43 18.36
CA SER A 29 -12.10 -19.66 18.05
C SER A 29 -12.27 -18.98 16.69
N VAL A 30 -12.43 -17.65 16.68
CA VAL A 30 -12.80 -16.88 15.46
C VAL A 30 -11.59 -16.20 14.85
N ALA A 31 -11.30 -16.40 13.57
CA ALA A 31 -10.27 -15.68 12.81
C ALA A 31 -10.87 -14.41 12.16
N PRO A 32 -10.48 -13.21 12.62
CA PRO A 32 -10.96 -11.96 12.06
C PRO A 32 -10.15 -11.50 10.85
N PHE A 33 -10.83 -11.13 9.77
CA PHE A 33 -10.20 -10.50 8.61
C PHE A 33 -10.98 -9.29 8.12
N LYS A 34 -10.27 -8.38 7.44
CA LYS A 34 -10.83 -7.23 6.73
C LYS A 34 -10.30 -7.23 5.30
N VAL A 35 -11.18 -7.08 4.31
CA VAL A 35 -10.77 -6.84 2.92
C VAL A 35 -10.26 -5.41 2.76
N GLY A 36 -9.19 -5.25 1.99
CA GLY A 36 -8.59 -3.95 1.66
C GLY A 36 -7.59 -3.44 2.71
N PRO A 37 -7.14 -2.18 2.58
CA PRO A 37 -5.98 -1.64 3.28
C PRO A 37 -6.34 -0.95 4.60
N ASP A 38 -7.56 -1.14 5.10
CA ASP A 38 -8.07 -0.48 6.30
C ASP A 38 -7.41 -1.01 7.57
N TYR A 39 -7.11 -0.13 8.52
CA TYR A 39 -6.46 -0.48 9.80
C TYR A 39 -7.39 -0.35 11.00
N ILE A 40 -8.51 0.38 10.85
CA ILE A 40 -9.42 0.66 11.97
C ILE A 40 -10.25 -0.58 12.28
N ASP A 41 -10.92 -1.15 11.27
CA ASP A 41 -11.78 -2.32 11.46
C ASP A 41 -11.00 -3.53 12.00
N PRO A 42 -9.79 -3.89 11.51
CA PRO A 42 -8.97 -4.94 12.12
C PRO A 42 -8.71 -4.76 13.62
N GLY A 43 -8.56 -3.53 14.10
CA GLY A 43 -8.41 -3.24 15.53
C GLY A 43 -9.63 -3.68 16.34
N TYR A 44 -10.83 -3.29 15.92
CA TYR A 44 -12.09 -3.70 16.56
C TYR A 44 -12.34 -5.21 16.44
N HIS A 45 -12.05 -5.78 15.27
CA HIS A 45 -12.13 -7.21 15.08
C HIS A 45 -11.17 -7.97 15.99
N GLY A 46 -9.97 -7.43 16.20
CA GLY A 46 -8.97 -8.03 17.06
C GLY A 46 -9.40 -8.03 18.53
N LEU A 47 -9.99 -6.92 19.00
CA LEU A 47 -10.62 -6.87 20.33
C LEU A 47 -11.75 -7.90 20.47
N ALA A 48 -12.64 -7.98 19.49
CA ALA A 48 -13.76 -8.93 19.49
C ALA A 48 -13.27 -10.39 19.51
N ALA A 49 -12.28 -10.72 18.67
CA ALA A 49 -11.76 -12.08 18.53
C ALA A 49 -10.77 -12.49 19.64
N GLY A 50 -10.13 -11.52 20.31
CA GLY A 50 -9.02 -11.77 21.23
C GLY A 50 -7.75 -12.25 20.52
N ARG A 51 -7.57 -11.89 19.25
CA ARG A 51 -6.41 -12.23 18.42
C ARG A 51 -6.22 -11.19 17.31
N PRO A 52 -5.07 -11.11 16.62
CA PRO A 52 -4.85 -10.08 15.62
C PRO A 52 -5.91 -10.07 14.51
N GLY A 53 -6.48 -8.90 14.22
CA GLY A 53 -7.23 -8.64 12.99
C GLY A 53 -6.27 -8.52 11.81
N ARG A 54 -6.56 -9.20 10.70
CA ARG A 54 -5.68 -9.22 9.51
C ARG A 54 -6.35 -8.67 8.28
N ASN A 55 -5.53 -8.16 7.36
CA ASN A 55 -5.98 -7.63 6.08
C ASN A 55 -5.87 -8.69 4.98
N LEU A 56 -6.83 -8.68 4.06
CA LEU A 56 -6.82 -9.43 2.81
C LEU A 56 -6.99 -8.44 1.66
N ASP A 57 -5.88 -7.96 1.12
CA ASP A 57 -5.84 -6.92 0.10
C ASP A 57 -5.10 -7.41 -1.15
N THR A 58 -5.86 -7.73 -2.20
CA THR A 58 -5.29 -8.23 -3.46
C THR A 58 -4.43 -7.18 -4.18
N VAL A 59 -4.65 -5.89 -3.94
CA VAL A 59 -3.90 -4.80 -4.57
C VAL A 59 -2.53 -4.68 -3.92
N LEU A 60 -2.47 -4.69 -2.59
CA LEU A 60 -1.20 -4.63 -1.87
C LEU A 60 -0.40 -5.92 -2.03
N VAL A 61 -0.96 -7.08 -1.70
CA VAL A 61 -0.18 -8.33 -1.64
C VAL A 61 -0.25 -9.17 -2.91
N GLY A 62 -1.15 -8.86 -3.83
CA GLY A 62 -1.47 -9.70 -4.98
C GLY A 62 -2.48 -10.81 -4.64
N PRO A 63 -3.28 -11.26 -5.63
CA PRO A 63 -4.31 -12.28 -5.42
C PRO A 63 -3.75 -13.62 -4.94
N ASP A 64 -2.56 -14.01 -5.40
CA ASP A 64 -1.94 -15.30 -5.06
C ASP A 64 -1.57 -15.43 -3.57
N ARG A 65 -1.43 -14.29 -2.86
CA ARG A 65 -1.11 -14.27 -1.42
C ARG A 65 -2.34 -14.37 -0.51
N ILE A 66 -3.54 -14.12 -1.03
CA ILE A 66 -4.77 -14.12 -0.22
C ILE A 66 -5.07 -15.48 0.40
N GLY A 67 -5.01 -16.56 -0.38
CA GLY A 67 -5.21 -17.92 0.12
C GLY A 67 -4.20 -18.29 1.23
N PRO A 68 -2.87 -18.14 0.98
CA PRO A 68 -1.85 -18.38 2.00
C PRO A 68 -2.00 -17.56 3.29
N LEU A 69 -2.27 -16.25 3.19
CA LEU A 69 -2.46 -15.37 4.36
C LEU A 69 -3.73 -15.73 5.14
N TYR A 70 -4.81 -16.06 4.44
CA TYR A 70 -6.02 -16.57 5.06
C TYR A 70 -5.74 -17.87 5.84
N ARG A 71 -5.00 -18.81 5.25
CA ARG A 71 -4.62 -20.08 5.90
C ARG A 71 -3.72 -19.87 7.11
N HIS A 72 -2.81 -18.89 7.04
CA HIS A 72 -1.99 -18.49 8.18
C HIS A 72 -2.85 -17.93 9.32
N GLY A 73 -3.71 -16.94 9.04
CA GLY A 73 -4.56 -16.31 10.05
C GLY A 73 -5.68 -17.19 10.61
N THR A 74 -6.05 -18.26 9.91
CA THR A 74 -7.05 -19.25 10.36
C THR A 74 -6.44 -20.44 11.11
N ALA A 75 -5.12 -20.51 11.25
CA ALA A 75 -4.48 -21.60 12.00
C ALA A 75 -5.05 -21.69 13.43
N GLY A 76 -5.50 -22.88 13.83
CA GLY A 76 -6.10 -23.10 15.15
C GLY A 76 -7.44 -22.39 15.39
N CYS A 77 -8.18 -22.09 14.33
CA CYS A 77 -9.48 -21.41 14.39
C CYS A 77 -10.62 -22.32 13.90
N ASP A 78 -11.79 -22.22 14.52
CA ASP A 78 -12.99 -22.95 14.12
C ASP A 78 -13.72 -22.29 12.95
N ILE A 79 -13.66 -20.96 12.87
CA ILE A 79 -14.41 -20.16 11.90
C ILE A 79 -13.67 -18.87 11.57
N ALA A 80 -13.77 -18.43 10.33
CA ALA A 80 -13.25 -17.13 9.88
C ALA A 80 -14.39 -16.20 9.46
N VAL A 81 -14.32 -14.95 9.92
CA VAL A 81 -15.21 -13.86 9.53
C VAL A 81 -14.39 -12.83 8.79
N VAL A 82 -14.68 -12.65 7.51
CA VAL A 82 -13.99 -11.68 6.65
C VAL A 82 -14.95 -10.52 6.38
N GLU A 83 -14.69 -9.34 6.94
CA GLU A 83 -15.47 -8.14 6.59
C GLU A 83 -15.03 -7.59 5.23
N GLY A 84 -15.99 -7.29 4.36
CA GLY A 84 -15.78 -6.64 3.07
C GLY A 84 -15.45 -5.15 3.15
N VAL A 85 -14.87 -4.61 2.08
CA VAL A 85 -14.71 -3.18 1.84
C VAL A 85 -15.84 -2.68 0.94
N MET A 86 -16.26 -1.41 1.11
CA MET A 86 -17.24 -0.73 0.23
C MET A 86 -18.49 -1.57 -0.08
N GLY A 87 -19.04 -1.51 -1.30
CA GLY A 87 -20.00 -2.48 -1.80
C GLY A 87 -19.32 -3.79 -2.24
N LEU A 88 -20.09 -4.87 -2.36
CA LEU A 88 -19.57 -6.21 -2.65
C LEU A 88 -18.64 -6.26 -3.88
N PHE A 89 -19.00 -5.58 -4.97
CA PHE A 89 -18.25 -5.58 -6.23
C PHE A 89 -17.30 -4.40 -6.38
N ASP A 90 -17.30 -3.46 -5.42
CA ASP A 90 -16.51 -2.24 -5.48
C ASP A 90 -15.08 -2.50 -4.99
N GLY A 91 -14.10 -2.00 -5.72
CA GLY A 91 -12.68 -2.14 -5.44
C GLY A 91 -11.87 -0.97 -5.98
N LYS A 92 -10.63 -1.22 -6.39
CA LYS A 92 -9.79 -0.25 -7.11
C LYS A 92 -10.50 0.18 -8.38
N ILE A 93 -10.64 1.50 -8.56
CA ILE A 93 -11.24 2.09 -9.75
C ILE A 93 -10.26 1.92 -10.91
N ASP A 94 -10.68 1.20 -11.94
CA ASP A 94 -9.97 1.05 -13.20
C ASP A 94 -10.99 1.13 -14.34
N GLU A 95 -11.01 2.27 -15.04
CA GLU A 95 -11.96 2.52 -16.13
C GLU A 95 -11.73 1.60 -17.34
N ALA A 96 -10.56 0.97 -17.45
CA ALA A 96 -10.25 0.03 -18.52
C ALA A 96 -10.73 -1.39 -18.22
N ASN A 97 -11.12 -1.69 -16.98
CA ASN A 97 -11.50 -3.04 -16.58
C ASN A 97 -13.02 -3.27 -16.73
N SER A 98 -13.38 -4.25 -17.56
CA SER A 98 -14.78 -4.63 -17.83
C SER A 98 -15.25 -5.86 -17.04
N GLN A 99 -14.46 -6.35 -16.08
CA GLN A 99 -14.84 -7.48 -15.24
C GLN A 99 -16.00 -7.13 -14.30
N PRO A 100 -16.87 -8.09 -13.94
CA PRO A 100 -17.98 -7.85 -13.00
C PRO A 100 -17.49 -7.42 -11.61
N SER A 101 -16.32 -7.91 -11.20
CA SER A 101 -15.71 -7.62 -9.91
C SER A 101 -14.43 -6.82 -10.11
N ALA A 102 -14.35 -5.64 -9.46
CA ALA A 102 -13.15 -4.83 -9.50
C ALA A 102 -11.98 -5.51 -8.75
N GLU A 103 -10.74 -5.19 -9.14
CA GLU A 103 -9.55 -5.59 -8.39
C GLU A 103 -9.63 -5.03 -6.96
N GLY A 104 -9.33 -5.83 -5.93
CA GLY A 104 -9.45 -5.39 -4.53
C GLY A 104 -10.86 -5.41 -3.98
N SER A 105 -11.85 -5.86 -4.75
CA SER A 105 -13.24 -5.95 -4.28
C SER A 105 -13.46 -7.11 -3.30
N THR A 106 -14.50 -6.96 -2.48
CA THR A 106 -14.96 -8.02 -1.56
C THR A 106 -15.34 -9.29 -2.33
N ALA A 107 -15.95 -9.14 -3.51
CA ALA A 107 -16.33 -10.24 -4.40
C ALA A 107 -15.12 -11.05 -4.88
N GLN A 108 -14.04 -10.36 -5.29
CA GLN A 108 -12.81 -11.03 -5.71
C GLN A 108 -12.22 -11.87 -4.57
N VAL A 109 -12.13 -11.32 -3.35
CA VAL A 109 -11.63 -12.07 -2.19
C VAL A 109 -12.55 -13.25 -1.85
N ALA A 110 -13.87 -13.06 -1.87
CA ALA A 110 -14.82 -14.14 -1.62
C ALA A 110 -14.66 -15.31 -2.61
N SER A 111 -14.46 -14.99 -3.89
CA SER A 111 -14.21 -15.96 -4.96
C SER A 111 -12.89 -16.71 -4.77
N ILE A 112 -11.77 -16.00 -4.50
CA ILE A 112 -10.46 -16.61 -4.22
C ILE A 112 -10.54 -17.59 -3.04
N LEU A 113 -11.31 -17.23 -2.00
CA LEU A 113 -11.48 -18.06 -0.81
C LEU A 113 -12.56 -19.16 -0.96
N GLY A 114 -13.28 -19.18 -2.09
CA GLY A 114 -14.53 -19.91 -2.29
C GLY A 114 -15.47 -19.85 -1.09
N SER A 115 -15.53 -18.69 -0.46
CA SER A 115 -16.29 -18.44 0.75
C SER A 115 -17.68 -17.89 0.41
N PRO A 116 -18.75 -18.36 1.06
CA PRO A 116 -20.06 -17.77 0.88
C PRO A 116 -20.10 -16.36 1.47
N VAL A 117 -20.84 -15.51 0.79
CA VAL A 117 -21.10 -14.12 1.17
C VAL A 117 -22.41 -14.05 1.94
N VAL A 118 -22.36 -13.46 3.13
CA VAL A 118 -23.53 -13.00 3.87
C VAL A 118 -23.70 -11.51 3.58
N LEU A 119 -24.81 -11.15 2.94
CA LEU A 119 -25.07 -9.77 2.55
C LEU A 119 -25.80 -9.03 3.67
N VAL A 120 -25.24 -7.92 4.14
CA VAL A 120 -25.87 -7.01 5.10
C VAL A 120 -26.63 -5.96 4.32
N ILE A 121 -27.96 -5.97 4.45
CA ILE A 121 -28.84 -5.02 3.77
C ILE A 121 -29.36 -4.00 4.77
N ASP A 122 -29.17 -2.71 4.50
CA ASP A 122 -29.94 -1.67 5.20
C ASP A 122 -31.39 -1.74 4.73
N ALA A 123 -32.30 -2.16 5.61
CA ALA A 123 -33.70 -2.32 5.28
C ALA A 123 -34.47 -0.98 5.23
N ARG A 124 -33.85 0.14 5.59
CA ARG A 124 -34.54 1.44 5.57
C ARG A 124 -35.02 1.76 4.15
N GLY A 125 -36.32 2.06 4.03
CA GLY A 125 -36.95 2.38 2.75
C GLY A 125 -37.18 1.17 1.82
N HIS A 126 -36.81 -0.04 2.22
CA HIS A 126 -37.07 -1.24 1.46
C HIS A 126 -38.40 -1.90 1.84
N SER A 127 -38.94 -2.68 0.91
CA SER A 127 -40.13 -3.52 1.05
C SER A 127 -39.98 -4.63 -0.01
N GLN A 128 -40.96 -4.84 -0.89
CA GLN A 128 -40.89 -5.83 -1.97
C GLN A 128 -39.71 -5.63 -2.93
N SER A 129 -39.26 -4.38 -3.16
CA SER A 129 -38.11 -4.09 -4.04
C SER A 129 -36.80 -4.70 -3.56
N LEU A 130 -36.70 -5.12 -2.29
CA LEU A 130 -35.56 -5.88 -1.80
C LEU A 130 -35.30 -7.15 -2.61
N ALA A 131 -36.36 -7.82 -3.07
CA ALA A 131 -36.24 -9.02 -3.91
C ALA A 131 -35.42 -8.72 -5.18
N ALA A 132 -35.68 -7.60 -5.85
CA ALA A 132 -34.95 -7.22 -7.07
C ALA A 132 -33.48 -6.91 -6.78
N VAL A 133 -33.19 -6.22 -5.67
CA VAL A 133 -31.81 -5.96 -5.22
C VAL A 133 -31.08 -7.28 -4.96
N LEU A 134 -31.66 -8.17 -4.15
CA LEU A 134 -31.07 -9.47 -3.83
C LEU A 134 -30.88 -10.33 -5.07
N HIS A 135 -31.85 -10.35 -5.99
CA HIS A 135 -31.74 -11.07 -7.25
C HIS A 135 -30.54 -10.57 -8.08
N GLY A 136 -30.38 -9.25 -8.20
CA GLY A 136 -29.22 -8.64 -8.84
C GLY A 136 -27.92 -9.13 -8.24
N PHE A 137 -27.72 -8.95 -6.92
CA PHE A 137 -26.48 -9.38 -6.25
C PHE A 137 -26.24 -10.90 -6.32
N ALA A 138 -27.30 -11.71 -6.29
CA ALA A 138 -27.19 -13.17 -6.34
C ALA A 138 -26.86 -13.71 -7.74
N THR A 139 -27.07 -12.94 -8.79
CA THR A 139 -26.94 -13.41 -10.19
C THR A 139 -25.92 -12.62 -11.01
N TYR A 140 -25.41 -11.50 -10.50
CA TYR A 140 -24.53 -10.60 -11.24
C TYR A 140 -23.17 -11.22 -11.59
N ASP A 141 -22.54 -11.92 -10.63
CA ASP A 141 -21.26 -12.61 -10.82
C ASP A 141 -21.39 -14.07 -10.37
N ALA A 142 -21.26 -15.01 -11.32
CA ALA A 142 -21.37 -16.44 -11.05
C ALA A 142 -20.23 -17.00 -10.19
N GLY A 143 -19.11 -16.25 -10.06
CA GLY A 143 -18.01 -16.59 -9.16
C GLY A 143 -18.31 -16.28 -7.69
N VAL A 144 -19.41 -15.58 -7.40
CA VAL A 144 -19.78 -15.17 -6.04
C VAL A 144 -21.01 -15.91 -5.55
N ARG A 145 -20.87 -16.62 -4.43
CA ARG A 145 -21.97 -17.34 -3.81
C ARG A 145 -22.60 -16.50 -2.69
N ILE A 146 -23.79 -15.95 -2.91
CA ILE A 146 -24.61 -15.39 -1.83
C ILE A 146 -25.18 -16.53 -1.00
N GLY A 147 -24.71 -16.65 0.24
CA GLY A 147 -25.12 -17.70 1.19
C GLY A 147 -26.33 -17.33 2.04
N GLY A 148 -26.61 -16.05 2.19
CA GLY A 148 -27.75 -15.54 2.95
C GLY A 148 -27.68 -14.03 3.17
N VAL A 149 -28.68 -13.50 3.87
CA VAL A 149 -28.82 -12.07 4.16
C VAL A 149 -29.02 -11.83 5.64
N ILE A 150 -28.43 -10.74 6.15
CA ILE A 150 -28.79 -10.14 7.44
C ILE A 150 -29.49 -8.82 7.14
N LEU A 151 -30.73 -8.70 7.59
CA LEU A 151 -31.53 -7.49 7.42
C LEU A 151 -31.22 -6.54 8.58
N ASN A 152 -30.64 -5.38 8.27
CA ASN A 152 -30.23 -4.41 9.27
C ASN A 152 -31.20 -3.22 9.32
N ARG A 153 -31.33 -2.58 10.50
CA ARG A 153 -32.19 -1.41 10.75
C ARG A 153 -33.67 -1.63 10.40
N VAL A 154 -34.20 -2.82 10.71
CA VAL A 154 -35.60 -3.14 10.47
C VAL A 154 -36.52 -2.39 11.45
N GLY A 155 -37.55 -1.74 10.91
CA GLY A 155 -38.36 -0.77 11.65
C GLY A 155 -39.50 -1.35 12.50
N SER A 156 -40.02 -2.54 12.18
CA SER A 156 -41.13 -3.18 12.92
C SER A 156 -41.29 -4.65 12.55
N ALA A 157 -42.05 -5.41 13.34
CA ALA A 157 -42.37 -6.82 13.05
C ALA A 157 -43.11 -7.00 11.70
N ARG A 158 -44.03 -6.08 11.35
CA ARG A 158 -44.70 -6.11 10.04
C ARG A 158 -43.70 -5.88 8.90
N HIS A 159 -42.77 -4.95 9.09
CA HIS A 159 -41.73 -4.68 8.11
C HIS A 159 -40.84 -5.91 7.90
N GLU A 160 -40.42 -6.57 8.97
CA GLU A 160 -39.67 -7.83 8.91
C GLU A 160 -40.40 -8.90 8.07
N GLN A 161 -41.69 -9.15 8.32
CA GLN A 161 -42.47 -10.14 7.56
C GLN A 161 -42.45 -9.86 6.05
N VAL A 162 -42.61 -8.58 5.68
CA VAL A 162 -42.57 -8.15 4.28
C VAL A 162 -41.21 -8.38 3.64
N LEU A 163 -40.12 -8.10 4.37
CA LEU A 163 -38.75 -8.31 3.89
C LEU A 163 -38.42 -9.80 3.76
N ARG A 164 -38.79 -10.63 4.73
CA ARG A 164 -38.61 -12.09 4.67
C ARG A 164 -39.30 -12.67 3.44
N HIS A 165 -40.55 -12.29 3.19
CA HIS A 165 -41.26 -12.70 1.99
C HIS A 165 -40.57 -12.27 0.68
N ALA A 166 -39.94 -11.09 0.66
CA ALA A 166 -39.15 -10.64 -0.49
C ALA A 166 -37.88 -11.48 -0.70
N CYS A 167 -37.22 -11.90 0.38
CA CYS A 167 -36.06 -12.79 0.34
C CYS A 167 -36.44 -14.20 -0.14
N ASP A 168 -37.56 -14.75 0.35
CA ASP A 168 -38.06 -16.08 -0.03
C ASP A 168 -38.35 -16.18 -1.53
N LYS A 169 -38.92 -15.11 -2.14
CA LYS A 169 -39.21 -15.05 -3.59
C LYS A 169 -37.98 -15.27 -4.48
N VAL A 170 -36.80 -14.93 -3.97
CA VAL A 170 -35.53 -15.05 -4.70
C VAL A 170 -34.64 -16.15 -4.12
N GLY A 171 -35.15 -16.94 -3.17
CA GLY A 171 -34.45 -18.08 -2.59
C GLY A 171 -33.24 -17.71 -1.72
N VAL A 172 -33.20 -16.50 -1.15
CA VAL A 172 -32.10 -16.06 -0.27
C VAL A 172 -32.51 -16.22 1.19
N ALA A 173 -31.78 -17.04 1.94
CA ALA A 173 -32.06 -17.30 3.34
C ALA A 173 -31.78 -16.06 4.23
N VAL A 174 -32.71 -15.73 5.12
CA VAL A 174 -32.52 -14.67 6.12
C VAL A 174 -31.88 -15.26 7.38
N LEU A 175 -30.62 -14.92 7.62
CA LEU A 175 -29.82 -15.42 8.74
C LEU A 175 -30.02 -14.60 10.02
N GLY A 176 -30.54 -13.39 9.91
CA GLY A 176 -30.77 -12.53 11.05
C GLY A 176 -31.50 -11.24 10.70
N VAL A 177 -32.14 -10.64 11.69
CA VAL A 177 -32.91 -9.40 11.56
C VAL A 177 -32.57 -8.47 12.71
N VAL A 178 -31.73 -7.49 12.43
CA VAL A 178 -31.29 -6.50 13.41
C VAL A 178 -32.27 -5.31 13.40
N PRO A 179 -32.91 -4.98 14.53
CA PRO A 179 -33.87 -3.90 14.61
C PRO A 179 -33.16 -2.55 14.45
N ARG A 180 -33.92 -1.52 14.07
CA ARG A 180 -33.44 -0.14 14.12
C ARG A 180 -33.36 0.31 15.57
N LEU A 181 -32.16 0.39 16.12
CA LEU A 181 -31.92 0.93 17.45
C LEU A 181 -31.60 2.42 17.37
N THR A 182 -32.31 3.23 18.17
CA THR A 182 -32.03 4.66 18.37
C THR A 182 -30.83 4.89 19.31
N GLU A 183 -30.53 3.94 20.19
CA GLU A 183 -29.50 4.09 21.25
C GLU A 183 -28.15 3.45 20.89
N LEU A 184 -28.12 2.57 19.89
CA LEU A 184 -26.90 1.96 19.36
C LEU A 184 -26.37 2.74 18.14
N GLU A 185 -26.63 4.05 18.10
CA GLU A 185 -25.72 4.97 17.44
C GLU A 185 -24.43 4.98 18.26
N VAL A 186 -23.63 3.91 18.17
CA VAL A 186 -22.17 4.08 18.30
C VAL A 186 -21.89 5.15 17.25
N PRO A 187 -21.58 6.40 17.65
CA PRO A 187 -21.73 7.51 16.73
C PRO A 187 -20.90 7.15 15.50
N SER A 188 -21.47 7.29 14.30
CA SER A 188 -20.84 6.86 13.04
C SER A 188 -19.45 7.47 12.81
N ARG A 189 -19.06 8.42 13.66
CA ARG A 189 -17.73 9.02 13.79
C ARG A 189 -16.72 8.17 14.59
N HIS A 190 -17.10 7.05 15.19
CA HIS A 190 -16.22 6.21 16.01
C HIS A 190 -15.88 4.87 15.34
N LEU A 191 -16.83 4.26 14.62
CA LEU A 191 -16.57 3.10 13.76
C LEU A 191 -16.16 3.60 12.36
N GLY A 192 -14.86 3.59 12.09
CA GLY A 192 -14.27 3.98 10.80
C GLY A 192 -13.52 5.31 10.77
N LEU A 193 -13.43 6.03 11.90
CA LEU A 193 -12.57 7.23 12.03
C LEU A 193 -11.67 7.22 13.26
N ILE A 194 -11.95 6.41 14.30
CA ILE A 194 -11.13 6.36 15.51
C ILE A 194 -10.75 4.89 15.84
N PRO A 195 -9.45 4.56 15.87
CA PRO A 195 -8.90 3.25 16.20
C PRO A 195 -9.31 2.74 17.58
N ALA A 196 -9.43 1.42 17.69
CA ALA A 196 -9.81 0.78 18.94
C ALA A 196 -8.81 1.02 20.09
N ALA A 197 -7.53 1.18 19.76
CA ALA A 197 -6.45 1.44 20.73
C ALA A 197 -6.58 2.83 21.40
N GLU A 198 -7.16 3.81 20.72
CA GLU A 198 -7.35 5.16 21.26
C GLU A 198 -8.54 5.23 22.24
N HIS A 199 -9.55 4.37 22.03
CA HIS A 199 -10.79 4.37 22.81
C HIS A 199 -10.75 3.50 24.09
N GLY A 200 -9.79 2.59 24.23
CA GLY A 200 -9.62 1.76 25.43
C GLY A 200 -10.91 1.07 25.88
N ALA A 201 -11.37 1.38 27.11
CA ALA A 201 -12.59 0.78 27.68
C ALA A 201 -13.87 1.06 26.88
N ALA A 202 -13.95 2.19 26.18
CA ALA A 202 -15.12 2.52 25.35
C ALA A 202 -15.19 1.63 24.10
N ALA A 203 -14.05 1.27 23.50
CA ALA A 203 -14.01 0.33 22.38
C ALA A 203 -14.46 -1.07 22.82
N VAL A 204 -14.03 -1.52 24.00
CA VAL A 204 -14.47 -2.80 24.58
C VAL A 204 -15.99 -2.81 24.79
N ALA A 205 -16.54 -1.76 25.43
CA ALA A 205 -17.97 -1.65 25.64
C ALA A 205 -18.77 -1.61 24.31
N ALA A 206 -18.24 -0.95 23.29
CA ALA A 206 -18.85 -0.95 21.96
C ALA A 206 -18.86 -2.35 21.33
N VAL A 207 -17.73 -3.08 21.41
CA VAL A 207 -17.63 -4.46 20.93
C VAL A 207 -18.61 -5.38 21.65
N ASP A 208 -18.73 -5.26 22.97
CA ASP A 208 -19.68 -6.04 23.76
C ASP A 208 -21.13 -5.75 23.35
N ALA A 209 -21.50 -4.48 23.20
CA ALA A 209 -22.84 -4.08 22.75
C ALA A 209 -23.16 -4.59 21.35
N MET A 210 -22.21 -4.51 20.40
CA MET A 210 -22.38 -5.07 19.05
C MET A 210 -22.55 -6.59 19.10
N SER A 211 -21.79 -7.26 19.96
CA SER A 211 -21.85 -8.70 20.13
C SER A 211 -23.17 -9.16 20.74
N ASP A 212 -23.71 -8.44 21.73
CA ASP A 212 -25.01 -8.72 22.35
C ASP A 212 -26.16 -8.52 21.38
N LEU A 213 -26.09 -7.44 20.58
CA LEU A 213 -27.04 -7.15 19.53
C LEU A 213 -27.12 -8.30 18.53
N ILE A 214 -25.97 -8.75 18.04
CA ILE A 214 -25.90 -9.82 17.04
C ILE A 214 -26.30 -11.17 17.63
N ALA A 215 -25.85 -11.50 18.84
CA ALA A 215 -26.23 -12.76 19.51
C ALA A 215 -27.75 -12.88 19.71
N SER A 216 -28.45 -11.75 19.90
CA SER A 216 -29.90 -11.73 20.12
C SER A 216 -30.74 -11.80 18.84
N HIS A 217 -30.16 -11.45 17.68
CA HIS A 217 -30.93 -11.18 16.46
C HIS A 217 -30.45 -11.96 15.21
N VAL A 218 -29.34 -12.67 15.32
CA VAL A 218 -28.76 -13.45 14.23
C VAL A 218 -28.64 -14.92 14.66
N ASP A 219 -29.08 -15.84 13.80
CA ASP A 219 -28.93 -17.27 14.00
C ASP A 219 -27.46 -17.67 13.82
N LEU A 220 -26.72 -17.68 14.92
CA LEU A 220 -25.29 -18.04 14.92
C LEU A 220 -25.06 -19.49 14.48
N GLY A 221 -26.04 -20.38 14.69
CA GLY A 221 -25.96 -21.78 14.25
C GLY A 221 -26.02 -21.88 12.73
N ALA A 222 -27.00 -21.22 12.11
CA ALA A 222 -27.11 -21.13 10.65
C ALA A 222 -25.89 -20.44 10.02
N VAL A 223 -25.41 -19.36 10.64
CA VAL A 223 -24.19 -18.66 10.22
C VAL A 223 -22.98 -19.60 10.26
N ARG A 224 -22.79 -20.36 11.34
CA ARG A 224 -21.69 -21.33 11.48
C ARG A 224 -21.79 -22.46 10.46
N ALA A 225 -22.99 -22.99 10.23
CA ALA A 225 -23.24 -24.03 9.24
C ALA A 225 -22.96 -23.55 7.80
N LEU A 226 -23.18 -22.27 7.53
CA LEU A 226 -22.89 -21.65 6.23
C LEU A 226 -21.38 -21.47 6.01
N ALA A 227 -20.58 -21.26 7.06
CA ALA A 227 -19.23 -20.70 6.98
C ALA A 227 -18.11 -21.62 6.42
N ALA A 228 -18.44 -22.50 5.47
CA ALA A 228 -17.47 -23.32 4.74
C ALA A 228 -16.61 -22.50 3.76
N SER A 229 -15.35 -22.90 3.60
CA SER A 229 -14.41 -22.37 2.60
C SER A 229 -13.60 -23.54 2.02
N ASN A 230 -13.12 -23.41 0.79
CA ASN A 230 -12.41 -24.46 0.04
C ASN A 230 -10.94 -24.10 -0.25
N VAL A 231 -10.31 -23.23 0.56
CA VAL A 231 -8.92 -22.79 0.32
C VAL A 231 -7.95 -23.97 0.45
N SER A 232 -7.34 -24.34 -0.67
CA SER A 232 -6.34 -25.41 -0.79
C SER A 232 -4.89 -24.93 -0.71
N ALA A 233 -4.66 -23.62 -0.60
CA ALA A 233 -3.32 -23.04 -0.51
C ALA A 233 -2.56 -23.51 0.74
N ALA A 234 -1.23 -23.62 0.62
CA ALA A 234 -0.37 -23.75 1.79
C ALA A 234 -0.44 -22.47 2.64
N ALA A 235 -0.39 -22.62 3.96
CA ALA A 235 -0.35 -21.47 4.85
C ALA A 235 0.92 -20.65 4.59
N TRP A 236 0.78 -19.33 4.55
CA TRP A 236 1.92 -18.45 4.53
C TRP A 236 2.77 -18.64 5.80
N ASP A 237 4.09 -18.61 5.63
CA ASP A 237 5.06 -18.77 6.71
C ASP A 237 6.08 -17.63 6.62
N PRO A 238 6.15 -16.74 7.64
CA PRO A 238 7.10 -15.63 7.62
C PRO A 238 8.56 -16.08 7.56
N VAL A 239 8.90 -17.26 8.12
CA VAL A 239 10.27 -17.80 8.08
C VAL A 239 10.62 -18.21 6.65
N ALA A 240 9.71 -18.88 5.95
CA ALA A 240 9.90 -19.25 4.55
C ALA A 240 9.94 -18.01 3.63
N GLU A 241 9.15 -16.97 3.92
CA GLU A 241 9.12 -15.72 3.14
C GLU A 241 10.45 -14.94 3.26
N VAL A 242 11.02 -14.89 4.46
CA VAL A 242 12.33 -14.26 4.71
C VAL A 242 13.47 -15.11 4.14
N GLY A 243 13.38 -16.44 4.24
CA GLY A 243 14.40 -17.37 3.80
C GLY A 243 15.58 -17.46 4.77
N ALA A 244 16.56 -16.57 4.63
CA ALA A 244 17.73 -16.53 5.51
C ALA A 244 17.51 -15.59 6.69
N HIS A 245 17.79 -16.06 7.91
CA HIS A 245 17.72 -15.26 9.13
C HIS A 245 19.12 -14.82 9.56
N ALA A 246 19.19 -13.66 10.23
CA ALA A 246 20.44 -13.22 10.85
C ALA A 246 20.74 -14.08 12.10
N GLU A 247 22.02 -14.37 12.34
CA GLU A 247 22.46 -14.99 13.59
C GLU A 247 22.38 -14.01 14.78
N SER A 248 22.51 -12.71 14.49
CA SER A 248 22.33 -11.63 15.45
C SER A 248 20.84 -11.35 15.72
N ARG A 249 20.52 -10.93 16.95
CA ARG A 249 19.17 -10.52 17.35
C ARG A 249 19.09 -9.02 17.62
N PRO A 250 19.13 -8.15 16.59
CA PRO A 250 19.07 -6.71 16.78
C PRO A 250 17.71 -6.32 17.38
N VAL A 251 17.71 -5.32 18.27
CA VAL A 251 16.47 -4.74 18.79
C VAL A 251 15.89 -3.81 17.73
N VAL A 252 14.69 -4.13 17.26
CA VAL A 252 13.92 -3.27 16.35
C VAL A 252 12.78 -2.65 17.17
N ALA A 253 12.87 -1.35 17.41
CA ALA A 253 11.83 -0.61 18.09
C ALA A 253 10.69 -0.36 17.11
N MET A 254 9.46 -0.74 17.47
CA MET A 254 8.26 -0.51 16.67
C MET A 254 7.30 0.38 17.45
N ALA A 255 7.02 1.57 16.94
CA ALA A 255 6.05 2.45 17.58
C ALA A 255 4.66 1.81 17.55
N GLY A 256 3.97 1.90 18.68
CA GLY A 256 2.58 1.50 18.85
C GLY A 256 1.86 2.49 19.78
N GLY A 257 0.78 2.03 20.41
CA GLY A 257 -0.02 2.88 21.29
C GLY A 257 -1.01 3.77 20.53
N PRO A 258 -1.64 4.73 21.22
CA PRO A 258 -2.75 5.51 20.68
C PRO A 258 -2.40 6.30 19.41
N ALA A 259 -1.18 6.84 19.29
CA ALA A 259 -0.79 7.64 18.14
C ALA A 259 -0.39 6.83 16.90
N PHE A 260 -0.03 5.55 17.05
CA PHE A 260 0.58 4.72 16.01
C PHE A 260 -0.14 3.37 15.88
N THR A 261 -1.33 3.42 15.30
CA THR A 261 -2.28 2.31 15.29
C THR A 261 -2.41 1.60 13.94
N PHE A 262 -1.80 2.13 12.86
CA PHE A 262 -1.95 1.58 11.51
C PHE A 262 -0.83 0.58 11.19
N GLY A 263 -0.82 -0.53 11.92
CA GLY A 263 0.13 -1.62 11.70
C GLY A 263 -0.51 -2.81 10.99
N TYR A 264 0.27 -3.49 10.14
CA TYR A 264 -0.05 -4.83 9.66
C TYR A 264 0.62 -5.87 10.55
N ALA A 265 -0.12 -6.92 10.93
CA ALA A 265 0.38 -7.99 11.80
C ALA A 265 1.63 -8.65 11.21
N GLU A 266 1.65 -8.80 9.89
CA GLU A 266 2.71 -9.44 9.12
C GLU A 266 4.05 -8.70 9.24
N HIS A 267 4.06 -7.37 9.48
CA HIS A 267 5.31 -6.62 9.62
C HIS A 267 6.15 -7.12 10.80
N ARG A 268 5.52 -7.29 11.97
CA ARG A 268 6.20 -7.81 13.16
C ARG A 268 6.61 -9.27 12.98
N GLU A 269 5.78 -10.07 12.32
CA GLU A 269 6.04 -11.49 12.07
C GLU A 269 7.26 -11.67 11.16
N LEU A 270 7.37 -10.86 10.11
CA LEU A 270 8.51 -10.88 9.18
C LEU A 270 9.80 -10.41 9.86
N LEU A 271 9.75 -9.34 10.66
CA LEU A 271 10.92 -8.89 11.43
C LEU A 271 11.37 -9.94 12.46
N THR A 272 10.42 -10.58 13.15
CA THR A 272 10.73 -11.65 14.10
C THR A 272 11.33 -12.86 13.39
N ALA A 273 10.76 -13.25 12.24
CA ALA A 273 11.27 -14.35 11.42
C ALA A 273 12.67 -14.05 10.84
N ALA A 274 13.01 -12.77 10.63
CA ALA A 274 14.35 -12.33 10.27
C ALA A 274 15.40 -12.48 11.38
N GLY A 275 14.96 -12.72 12.62
CA GLY A 275 15.81 -12.84 13.80
C GLY A 275 15.80 -11.60 14.70
N ALA A 276 15.05 -10.54 14.36
CA ALA A 276 14.98 -9.34 15.20
C ALA A 276 14.25 -9.58 16.52
N ASP A 277 14.70 -8.88 17.57
CA ASP A 277 13.94 -8.71 18.81
C ASP A 277 13.05 -7.47 18.66
N VAL A 278 11.79 -7.69 18.26
CA VAL A 278 10.85 -6.59 17.99
C VAL A 278 10.20 -6.14 19.29
N GLN A 279 10.55 -4.93 19.72
CA GLN A 279 10.03 -4.32 20.94
C GLN A 279 9.09 -3.16 20.60
N VAL A 280 7.85 -3.24 21.10
CA VAL A 280 6.85 -2.20 20.89
C VAL A 280 6.93 -1.18 22.02
N PHE A 281 6.88 0.10 21.68
CA PHE A 281 6.87 1.22 22.63
C PHE A 281 5.80 2.25 22.26
N ASP A 282 5.27 2.98 23.23
CA ASP A 282 4.28 4.06 23.05
C ASP A 282 4.99 5.43 23.01
N PRO A 283 5.07 6.11 21.85
CA PRO A 283 5.76 7.39 21.74
C PRO A 283 5.20 8.51 22.62
N LEU A 284 3.98 8.35 23.15
CA LEU A 284 3.40 9.32 24.08
C LEU A 284 4.04 9.28 25.46
N ARG A 285 4.70 8.17 25.84
CA ARG A 285 5.07 7.90 27.24
C ARG A 285 6.42 7.24 27.41
N ASP A 286 6.82 6.40 26.46
CA ASP A 286 8.00 5.56 26.56
C ASP A 286 9.23 6.23 25.93
N GLU A 287 10.40 5.74 26.32
CA GLU A 287 11.67 5.99 25.64
C GLU A 287 11.98 4.88 24.63
N LEU A 288 12.99 5.07 23.77
CA LEU A 288 13.47 3.98 22.92
C LEU A 288 14.00 2.81 23.78
N PRO A 289 13.66 1.56 23.45
CA PRO A 289 14.26 0.40 24.09
C PRO A 289 15.79 0.42 24.05
N ALA A 290 16.42 -0.06 25.12
CA ALA A 290 17.88 -0.12 25.20
C ALA A 290 18.46 -0.99 24.07
N GLY A 291 19.49 -0.48 23.40
CA GLY A 291 20.15 -1.19 22.29
C GLY A 291 19.36 -1.19 20.98
N THR A 292 18.37 -0.29 20.82
CA THR A 292 17.64 -0.10 19.57
C THR A 292 18.61 0.10 18.41
N ALA A 293 18.53 -0.79 17.42
CA ALA A 293 19.38 -0.81 16.23
C ALA A 293 18.64 -0.37 14.96
N ALA A 294 17.29 -0.36 15.00
CA ALA A 294 16.44 0.16 13.94
C ALA A 294 15.07 0.55 14.51
N LEU A 295 14.38 1.43 13.79
CA LEU A 295 13.08 1.97 14.19
C LEU A 295 12.02 1.76 13.09
N VAL A 296 10.82 1.35 13.50
CA VAL A 296 9.63 1.27 12.65
C VAL A 296 8.54 2.17 13.21
N LEU A 297 8.12 3.16 12.44
CA LEU A 297 7.05 4.11 12.74
C LEU A 297 5.89 3.87 11.76
N PRO A 298 4.87 3.10 12.14
CA PRO A 298 3.73 2.83 11.27
C PRO A 298 2.87 4.10 11.08
N GLY A 299 1.76 3.98 10.35
CA GLY A 299 0.75 5.03 10.29
C GLY A 299 -0.03 5.20 11.61
N GLY A 300 -0.88 6.21 11.66
CA GLY A 300 -1.73 6.53 12.82
C GLY A 300 -2.28 7.95 12.72
N PHE A 301 -2.68 8.51 13.86
CA PHE A 301 -3.25 9.86 13.98
C PHE A 301 -2.41 10.75 14.92
N PRO A 302 -1.12 11.00 14.62
CA PRO A 302 -0.24 11.78 15.49
C PRO A 302 -0.73 13.23 15.67
N GLU A 303 -1.52 13.75 14.75
CA GLU A 303 -2.16 15.06 14.84
C GLU A 303 -3.11 15.18 16.05
N GLU A 304 -3.77 14.09 16.46
CA GLU A 304 -4.66 14.08 17.63
C GLU A 304 -3.86 14.04 18.95
N HIS A 305 -2.57 13.71 18.86
CA HIS A 305 -1.66 13.55 20.00
C HIS A 305 -0.44 14.47 19.93
N ALA A 306 -0.46 15.51 19.09
CA ALA A 306 0.72 16.34 18.80
C ALA A 306 1.32 17.01 20.05
N VAL A 307 0.48 17.39 21.02
CA VAL A 307 0.93 17.96 22.31
C VAL A 307 1.72 16.95 23.13
N ASP A 308 1.18 15.74 23.29
CA ASP A 308 1.79 14.69 24.11
C ASP A 308 3.06 14.15 23.44
N LEU A 309 3.04 13.97 22.11
CA LEU A 309 4.21 13.60 21.33
C LEU A 309 5.34 14.64 21.46
N ALA A 310 5.00 15.93 21.40
CA ALA A 310 5.97 17.01 21.56
C ALA A 310 6.51 17.12 23.00
N ALA A 311 5.73 16.69 23.99
CA ALA A 311 6.14 16.70 25.39
C ALA A 311 7.21 15.64 25.71
N ASN A 312 7.27 14.53 24.96
CA ASN A 312 8.25 13.47 25.14
C ASN A 312 9.62 13.83 24.53
N THR A 313 10.24 14.88 25.06
CA THR A 313 11.49 15.43 24.52
C THR A 313 12.67 14.45 24.59
N VAL A 314 12.66 13.53 25.55
CA VAL A 314 13.67 12.47 25.68
C VAL A 314 13.62 11.54 24.48
N LEU A 315 12.44 11.00 24.17
CA LEU A 315 12.28 10.13 23.00
C LEU A 315 12.58 10.87 21.69
N LEU A 316 12.11 12.11 21.54
CA LEU A 316 12.41 12.92 20.35
C LEU A 316 13.92 13.07 20.13
N GLN A 317 14.70 13.26 21.20
CA GLN A 317 16.15 13.32 21.11
C GLN A 317 16.77 11.96 20.78
N GLN A 318 16.32 10.88 21.41
CA GLN A 318 16.80 9.52 21.12
C GLN A 318 16.56 9.12 19.66
N VAL A 319 15.42 9.52 19.07
CA VAL A 319 15.12 9.27 17.66
C VAL A 319 16.05 10.07 16.73
N ARG A 320 16.37 11.33 17.08
CA ARG A 320 17.39 12.12 16.35
C ARG A 320 18.75 11.45 16.41
N ASP A 321 19.21 11.10 17.61
CA ASP A 321 20.52 10.50 17.82
C ASP A 321 20.63 9.15 17.08
N LEU A 322 19.55 8.37 17.04
CA LEU A 322 19.47 7.12 16.29
C LEU A 322 19.60 7.36 14.77
N ALA A 323 18.92 8.37 14.24
CA ALA A 323 18.99 8.76 12.83
C ALA A 323 20.39 9.30 12.45
N ASP A 324 20.95 10.19 13.27
CA ASP A 324 22.29 10.76 13.09
C ASP A 324 23.39 9.67 13.16
N GLY A 325 23.15 8.62 13.94
CA GLY A 325 23.97 7.42 13.99
C GLY A 325 23.89 6.51 12.75
N GLY A 326 22.99 6.81 11.80
CA GLY A 326 22.82 6.06 10.55
C GLY A 326 22.04 4.75 10.69
N ALA A 327 21.25 4.59 11.77
CA ALA A 327 20.41 3.41 11.93
C ALA A 327 19.21 3.44 10.95
N PRO A 328 18.74 2.28 10.46
CA PRO A 328 17.55 2.22 9.61
C PRO A 328 16.30 2.72 10.33
N ILE A 329 15.56 3.60 9.66
CA ILE A 329 14.25 4.05 10.10
C ILE A 329 13.24 3.79 8.98
N HIS A 330 12.24 2.96 9.28
CA HIS A 330 11.08 2.80 8.42
C HIS A 330 9.94 3.63 8.96
N ALA A 331 9.41 4.55 8.16
CA ALA A 331 8.31 5.41 8.56
C ALA A 331 7.19 5.34 7.53
N GLU A 332 5.94 5.38 7.98
CA GLU A 332 4.78 5.37 7.09
C GLU A 332 3.78 6.42 7.53
N CYS A 333 3.29 7.25 6.59
CA CYS A 333 2.25 8.25 6.84
C CYS A 333 2.53 9.11 8.10
N ALA A 334 1.85 8.84 9.22
CA ALA A 334 2.09 9.41 10.54
C ALA A 334 3.56 9.38 10.98
N GLY A 335 4.26 8.27 10.72
CA GLY A 335 5.67 8.13 11.05
C GLY A 335 6.53 9.22 10.43
N LEU A 336 6.23 9.61 9.17
CA LEU A 336 6.92 10.71 8.51
C LEU A 336 6.63 12.05 9.20
N LEU A 337 5.39 12.27 9.65
CA LEU A 337 5.02 13.49 10.38
C LEU A 337 5.75 13.59 11.72
N TYR A 338 5.95 12.47 12.41
CA TYR A 338 6.71 12.41 13.65
C TYR A 338 8.21 12.65 13.44
N LEU A 339 8.74 12.34 12.26
CA LEU A 339 10.14 12.61 11.89
C LEU A 339 10.36 14.03 11.35
N ALA A 340 9.30 14.76 10.99
CA ALA A 340 9.36 16.15 10.57
C ALA A 340 9.88 17.06 11.70
N ARG A 341 10.25 18.31 11.38
CA ARG A 341 10.62 19.34 12.36
C ARG A 341 9.46 19.71 13.26
N SER A 342 8.27 19.87 12.68
CA SER A 342 7.05 20.16 13.43
C SER A 342 5.80 19.59 12.76
N LEU A 343 4.75 19.39 13.55
CA LEU A 343 3.40 19.08 13.10
C LEU A 343 2.44 20.11 13.71
N ASP A 344 1.81 20.93 12.87
CA ASP A 344 0.91 22.03 13.28
C ASP A 344 1.54 22.94 14.37
N GLY A 345 2.84 23.20 14.27
CA GLY A 345 3.60 24.04 15.20
C GLY A 345 4.13 23.34 16.44
N HIS A 346 3.77 22.07 16.68
CA HIS A 346 4.33 21.25 17.74
C HIS A 346 5.66 20.63 17.31
N SER A 347 6.70 20.76 18.14
CA SER A 347 8.02 20.19 17.83
C SER A 347 7.98 18.67 17.77
N MET A 348 8.52 18.12 16.70
CA MET A 348 8.61 16.68 16.44
C MET A 348 10.09 16.26 16.41
N ALA A 349 10.42 15.06 15.90
CA ALA A 349 11.78 14.54 15.99
C ALA A 349 12.76 15.31 15.09
N GLY A 350 12.33 16.08 14.09
CA GLY A 350 13.23 16.96 13.32
C GLY A 350 14.37 16.24 12.60
N VAL A 351 14.21 14.95 12.33
CA VAL A 351 15.10 14.15 11.49
C VAL A 351 15.01 14.63 10.04
N VAL A 352 13.81 15.03 9.61
CA VAL A 352 13.58 15.70 8.32
C VAL A 352 13.30 17.17 8.55
N GLY A 353 14.07 18.03 7.89
CA GLY A 353 14.01 19.49 7.99
C GLY A 353 12.76 20.17 7.41
N VAL A 354 11.62 19.47 7.35
CA VAL A 354 10.32 19.98 6.87
C VAL A 354 9.33 20.17 8.01
N ASP A 355 8.35 21.05 7.82
CA ASP A 355 7.18 21.13 8.69
C ASP A 355 6.00 20.41 8.04
N ALA A 356 5.13 19.85 8.87
CA ALA A 356 3.91 19.17 8.46
C ALA A 356 2.68 19.88 9.02
N THR A 357 1.56 19.77 8.32
CA THR A 357 0.29 20.35 8.75
C THR A 357 -0.89 19.45 8.44
N PHE A 358 -1.93 19.53 9.27
CA PHE A 358 -3.19 18.87 9.03
C PHE A 358 -4.12 19.73 8.16
N GLY A 359 -4.43 19.24 6.97
CA GLY A 359 -5.33 19.89 6.01
C GLY A 359 -6.79 19.45 6.11
N LYS A 360 -7.64 20.02 5.26
CA LYS A 360 -9.06 19.66 5.15
C LYS A 360 -9.34 18.58 4.11
N ARG A 361 -8.44 18.41 3.14
CA ARG A 361 -8.62 17.51 2.00
C ARG A 361 -8.15 16.11 2.38
N LEU A 362 -9.04 15.13 2.24
CA LEU A 362 -8.67 13.72 2.35
C LEU A 362 -7.99 13.28 1.04
N THR A 363 -6.80 12.75 1.18
CA THR A 363 -6.10 11.97 0.15
C THR A 363 -6.36 10.50 0.43
N LEU A 364 -6.89 9.81 -0.57
CA LEU A 364 -7.26 8.40 -0.47
C LEU A 364 -6.91 7.66 -1.76
N GLY A 365 -6.39 6.45 -1.64
CA GLY A 365 -6.34 5.46 -2.71
C GLY A 365 -4.98 4.81 -2.89
N TYR A 366 -4.96 3.78 -3.74
CA TYR A 366 -3.74 3.07 -4.06
C TYR A 366 -2.80 3.94 -4.89
N ARG A 367 -1.50 3.70 -4.71
CA ARG A 367 -0.41 4.33 -5.44
C ARG A 367 0.51 3.26 -5.98
N GLU A 368 1.07 3.54 -7.14
CA GLU A 368 2.22 2.79 -7.64
C GLU A 368 3.40 3.75 -7.68
N ALA A 369 4.56 3.27 -7.25
CA ALA A 369 5.79 4.02 -7.26
C ALA A 369 6.97 3.14 -7.66
N VAL A 370 8.06 3.78 -8.05
CA VAL A 370 9.35 3.13 -8.31
C VAL A 370 10.38 3.73 -7.37
N ALA A 371 11.11 2.87 -6.64
CA ALA A 371 12.24 3.30 -5.83
C ALA A 371 13.31 3.91 -6.76
N ILE A 372 13.77 5.13 -6.51
CA ILE A 372 14.78 5.79 -7.36
C ILE A 372 16.21 5.70 -6.79
N SER A 373 16.33 5.22 -5.56
CA SER A 373 17.60 4.94 -4.89
C SER A 373 17.51 3.64 -4.10
N ASP A 374 18.67 3.04 -3.83
CA ASP A 374 18.77 1.90 -2.92
C ASP A 374 18.45 2.35 -1.49
N SER A 375 17.94 1.43 -0.69
CA SER A 375 17.55 1.65 0.70
C SER A 375 17.50 0.32 1.45
N SER A 376 17.29 0.36 2.77
CA SER A 376 17.13 -0.86 3.57
C SER A 376 15.94 -1.73 3.13
N LEU A 377 14.91 -1.17 2.50
CA LEU A 377 13.71 -1.93 2.10
C LEU A 377 13.68 -2.30 0.62
N PHE A 378 14.22 -1.43 -0.24
CA PHE A 378 14.07 -1.51 -1.68
C PHE A 378 15.37 -1.19 -2.40
N ASP A 379 15.67 -2.01 -3.42
CA ASP A 379 16.68 -1.69 -4.43
C ASP A 379 16.12 -0.64 -5.40
N ALA A 380 16.97 0.23 -5.93
CA ALA A 380 16.61 1.16 -6.98
C ALA A 380 15.99 0.43 -8.18
N GLY A 381 14.88 0.97 -8.70
CA GLY A 381 14.07 0.38 -9.76
C GLY A 381 12.98 -0.58 -9.28
N SER A 382 12.91 -0.88 -7.97
CA SER A 382 11.83 -1.70 -7.41
C SER A 382 10.48 -1.01 -7.59
N ARG A 383 9.51 -1.73 -8.15
CA ARG A 383 8.11 -1.29 -8.22
C ARG A 383 7.41 -1.64 -6.93
N VAL A 384 6.67 -0.68 -6.41
CA VAL A 384 5.93 -0.81 -5.16
C VAL A 384 4.50 -0.35 -5.33
N THR A 385 3.62 -0.96 -4.55
CA THR A 385 2.21 -0.55 -4.46
C THR A 385 1.94 -0.11 -3.04
N GLY A 386 1.48 1.11 -2.85
CA GLY A 386 1.12 1.68 -1.55
C GLY A 386 -0.36 2.04 -1.50
N HIS A 387 -0.82 2.44 -0.32
CA HIS A 387 -2.13 3.04 -0.13
C HIS A 387 -1.99 4.31 0.69
N GLU A 388 -2.55 5.41 0.20
CA GLU A 388 -2.61 6.68 0.92
C GLU A 388 -3.97 6.81 1.61
N PHE A 389 -3.95 7.17 2.89
CA PHE A 389 -5.12 7.61 3.66
C PHE A 389 -4.63 8.69 4.63
N HIS A 390 -4.78 9.96 4.29
CA HIS A 390 -4.38 11.05 5.16
C HIS A 390 -5.01 12.38 4.76
N ARG A 391 -5.05 13.32 5.71
CA ARG A 391 -5.37 14.74 5.46
C ARG A 391 -4.16 15.66 5.64
N THR A 392 -3.02 15.07 5.98
CA THR A 392 -1.79 15.78 6.31
C THR A 392 -0.98 16.07 5.05
N SER A 393 -0.17 17.12 5.10
CA SER A 393 0.73 17.50 4.02
C SER A 393 1.99 18.12 4.58
N LEU A 394 3.10 17.94 3.88
CA LEU A 394 4.32 18.71 4.15
C LEU A 394 4.16 20.14 3.62
N VAL A 395 4.63 21.12 4.39
CA VAL A 395 4.58 22.54 4.03
C VAL A 395 5.55 22.85 2.88
N SER A 396 6.64 22.09 2.78
CA SER A 396 7.58 22.09 1.67
C SER A 396 7.81 20.65 1.21
N ALA A 397 7.90 20.43 -0.11
CA ALA A 397 8.30 19.14 -0.68
C ALA A 397 9.82 18.93 -0.63
N ASP A 398 10.58 20.01 -0.49
CA ASP A 398 12.04 20.00 -0.43
C ASP A 398 12.49 20.10 1.03
N ALA A 399 13.27 19.10 1.47
CA ALA A 399 14.11 19.17 2.66
C ALA A 399 15.58 19.16 2.23
N ASP A 400 16.37 20.08 2.77
CA ASP A 400 17.81 20.12 2.53
C ASP A 400 18.47 18.80 2.95
N GLY A 401 19.33 18.25 2.09
CA GLY A 401 20.03 16.98 2.33
C GLY A 401 19.17 15.72 2.13
N CYS A 402 17.89 15.89 1.84
CA CYS A 402 16.92 14.82 1.60
C CYS A 402 16.58 14.79 0.10
N GLY A 403 16.58 13.62 -0.54
CA GLY A 403 16.15 13.44 -1.95
C GLY A 403 14.92 12.54 -2.04
N SER A 404 14.11 12.65 -3.11
CA SER A 404 12.94 11.76 -3.30
C SER A 404 13.36 10.29 -3.27
N ALA A 405 12.62 9.45 -2.52
CA ALA A 405 12.81 8.00 -2.57
C ALA A 405 12.04 7.36 -3.73
N TRP A 406 11.04 8.07 -4.28
CA TRP A 406 10.06 7.54 -5.21
C TRP A 406 9.95 8.35 -6.50
N GLY A 407 9.64 7.68 -7.61
CA GLY A 407 9.32 8.30 -8.90
C GLY A 407 8.20 7.58 -9.64
N GLY A 408 7.49 8.32 -10.51
CA GLY A 408 6.72 7.75 -11.63
C GLY A 408 5.32 7.20 -11.34
N GLY A 409 4.59 7.67 -10.33
CA GLY A 409 3.17 7.33 -10.14
C GLY A 409 2.22 8.45 -10.58
N PRO A 410 1.04 8.16 -11.19
CA PRO A 410 0.01 9.18 -11.37
C PRO A 410 -0.39 9.75 -10.00
N GLY A 411 -0.19 11.06 -9.80
CA GLY A 411 -0.63 11.76 -8.59
C GLY A 411 0.28 11.68 -7.36
N THR A 412 1.50 11.16 -7.46
CA THR A 412 2.47 11.21 -6.35
C THR A 412 3.16 12.57 -6.29
N ALA A 413 2.90 13.36 -5.23
CA ALA A 413 3.77 14.46 -4.86
C ALA A 413 5.12 13.88 -4.39
N ALA A 414 6.22 14.46 -4.86
CA ALA A 414 7.56 14.07 -4.44
C ALA A 414 7.70 14.27 -2.92
N VAL A 415 8.04 13.20 -2.20
CA VAL A 415 8.43 13.27 -0.78
C VAL A 415 9.88 12.83 -0.70
N SER A 416 10.69 13.73 -0.17
CA SER A 416 12.14 13.66 -0.09
C SER A 416 12.59 13.13 1.27
N ALA A 417 13.40 12.06 1.28
CA ALA A 417 14.57 11.88 2.16
C ALA A 417 15.34 10.58 1.89
N LYS A 418 16.66 10.69 2.03
CA LYS A 418 17.54 9.54 2.27
C LYS A 418 17.07 8.86 3.56
N ASP A 419 16.62 7.62 3.42
CA ASP A 419 16.13 6.74 4.48
C ASP A 419 14.84 7.14 5.21
N LEU A 420 13.93 7.90 4.58
CA LEU A 420 12.52 7.92 5.01
C LEU A 420 11.58 7.40 3.95
N PHE A 421 10.80 6.40 4.36
CA PHE A 421 9.87 5.72 3.50
C PHE A 421 8.48 6.39 3.55
N ALA A 422 7.74 6.19 2.48
CA ALA A 422 6.29 6.37 2.42
C ALA A 422 5.77 5.14 1.68
N ALA A 423 4.87 4.41 2.33
CA ALA A 423 4.14 3.20 1.95
C ALA A 423 4.54 2.50 0.63
N ALA A 424 5.08 1.29 0.78
CA ALA A 424 5.33 0.34 -0.28
C ALA A 424 5.03 -1.08 0.24
N SER A 425 4.20 -1.81 -0.49
CA SER A 425 3.71 -3.15 -0.20
C SER A 425 4.78 -4.14 0.27
N THR A 426 4.36 -4.99 1.21
CA THR A 426 4.96 -6.19 1.82
C THR A 426 5.57 -7.23 0.87
N ARG A 427 5.70 -6.98 -0.44
CA ARG A 427 6.26 -7.99 -1.38
C ARG A 427 7.74 -8.30 -1.15
N ARG A 428 8.49 -7.48 -0.40
CA ARG A 428 9.89 -7.77 0.00
C ARG A 428 10.31 -7.09 1.31
N ILE A 429 9.67 -7.40 2.44
CA ILE A 429 10.32 -7.14 3.75
C ILE A 429 11.60 -8.00 3.90
N SER A 430 11.80 -9.00 3.03
CA SER A 430 13.03 -9.79 2.94
C SER A 430 14.32 -8.97 2.69
N THR A 431 14.23 -7.73 2.22
CA THR A 431 15.42 -6.91 1.89
C THR A 431 15.99 -6.12 3.08
N LEU A 432 15.24 -5.98 4.19
CA LEU A 432 15.72 -5.32 5.43
C LEU A 432 16.84 -6.09 6.14
N ILE A 433 17.20 -7.27 5.61
CA ILE A 433 17.96 -8.33 6.26
C ILE A 433 19.26 -8.59 5.49
N ARG A 434 19.94 -7.52 5.06
CA ARG A 434 21.35 -7.57 4.69
C ARG A 434 22.14 -6.52 5.47
N TRP A 435 22.31 -6.77 6.77
CA TRP A 435 23.27 -6.04 7.61
C TRP A 435 24.62 -6.78 7.61
N GLY A 436 25.69 -6.03 7.37
CA GLY A 436 26.86 -6.51 6.63
C GLY A 436 27.98 -7.19 7.40
N SER A 437 28.79 -7.93 6.64
CA SER A 437 30.25 -7.92 6.78
C SER A 437 30.92 -8.18 5.42
N PRO A 438 32.07 -7.56 5.18
CA PRO A 438 32.73 -7.54 3.89
C PRO A 438 33.41 -8.89 3.62
N ASN A 439 33.56 -9.18 2.33
CA ASN A 439 34.40 -10.22 1.75
C ASN A 439 33.70 -11.58 1.55
N ARG A 440 33.36 -11.89 0.29
CA ARG A 440 33.55 -13.23 -0.27
C ARG A 440 33.68 -13.17 -1.79
N SER A 441 34.90 -13.45 -2.22
CA SER A 441 35.28 -14.30 -3.37
C SER A 441 34.23 -14.60 -4.44
N ARG A 442 34.58 -14.21 -5.67
CA ARG A 442 34.04 -14.68 -6.96
C ARG A 442 33.63 -16.16 -6.96
N SER A 443 32.43 -16.47 -7.47
CA SER A 443 32.27 -17.06 -8.81
C SER A 443 30.80 -17.37 -9.14
N SER A 444 30.25 -16.72 -10.17
CA SER A 444 29.62 -17.38 -11.32
C SER A 444 29.28 -16.33 -12.36
N SER A 445 29.87 -16.47 -13.54
CA SER A 445 29.90 -15.55 -14.67
C SER A 445 28.57 -15.40 -15.42
N MET A 446 28.14 -14.16 -15.67
CA MET A 446 27.53 -13.69 -16.94
C MET A 446 27.82 -12.17 -17.11
N PRO A 447 27.93 -11.62 -18.34
CA PRO A 447 28.69 -10.40 -18.62
C PRO A 447 27.89 -9.10 -18.38
N HIS A 448 28.45 -8.16 -17.62
CA HIS A 448 27.81 -6.91 -17.18
C HIS A 448 28.35 -5.65 -17.89
N GLY A 449 28.40 -5.64 -19.22
CA GLY A 449 28.95 -4.51 -20.00
C GLY A 449 28.02 -3.91 -21.08
N ASP A 450 26.82 -4.48 -21.26
CA ASP A 450 26.01 -4.30 -22.47
C ASP A 450 24.58 -3.79 -22.19
N ASP A 451 24.31 -3.05 -21.11
CA ASP A 451 23.00 -2.41 -20.93
C ASP A 451 22.98 -0.99 -21.54
N LEU A 452 21.92 -0.66 -22.27
CA LEU A 452 21.74 0.60 -22.99
C LEU A 452 20.55 1.41 -22.47
N CYS A 453 20.80 2.68 -22.22
CA CYS A 453 19.78 3.69 -21.96
C CYS A 453 19.55 4.51 -23.24
N ILE A 454 18.32 4.49 -23.76
CA ILE A 454 17.98 5.16 -25.01
C ILE A 454 17.25 6.46 -24.71
N GLY A 455 17.86 7.59 -25.03
CA GLY A 455 17.18 8.87 -24.96
C GLY A 455 16.37 9.12 -26.22
N VAL A 456 15.12 9.58 -26.06
CA VAL A 456 14.13 9.72 -27.12
C VAL A 456 13.54 11.13 -27.09
N GLY A 457 13.63 11.84 -28.21
CA GLY A 457 12.87 13.06 -28.49
C GLY A 457 12.02 12.89 -29.74
N PHE A 458 10.82 13.46 -29.80
CA PHE A 458 9.95 13.31 -30.97
C PHE A 458 9.04 14.51 -31.20
N THR A 459 8.59 14.75 -32.43
CA THR A 459 7.57 15.77 -32.74
C THR A 459 6.18 15.30 -32.34
N THR A 460 5.21 16.22 -32.21
CA THR A 460 3.84 15.91 -31.75
C THR A 460 3.05 14.99 -32.70
N SER A 461 3.48 14.84 -33.95
CA SER A 461 2.84 14.02 -35.00
C SER A 461 3.30 12.56 -35.05
N VAL A 462 4.19 12.15 -34.15
CA VAL A 462 4.82 10.82 -34.14
C VAL A 462 3.90 9.77 -33.51
N THR A 463 3.85 8.57 -34.10
CA THR A 463 3.13 7.42 -33.56
C THR A 463 4.04 6.49 -32.74
N ALA A 464 3.44 5.59 -31.96
CA ALA A 464 4.19 4.56 -31.23
C ALA A 464 5.06 3.69 -32.16
N LYS A 465 4.55 3.36 -33.35
CA LYS A 465 5.27 2.56 -34.35
C LYS A 465 6.56 3.25 -34.82
N ASP A 466 6.52 4.57 -34.96
CA ASP A 466 7.68 5.35 -35.39
C ASP A 466 8.76 5.36 -34.30
N ILE A 467 8.36 5.47 -33.02
CA ILE A 467 9.27 5.39 -31.87
C ILE A 467 9.88 3.99 -31.77
N VAL A 468 9.07 2.93 -31.87
CA VAL A 468 9.55 1.56 -31.84
C VAL A 468 10.52 1.28 -32.99
N ALA A 469 10.21 1.76 -34.20
CA ALA A 469 11.09 1.62 -35.36
C ALA A 469 12.43 2.35 -35.15
N ALA A 470 12.41 3.58 -34.61
CA ALA A 470 13.61 4.33 -34.31
C ALA A 470 14.48 3.67 -33.21
N VAL A 471 13.84 3.14 -32.16
CA VAL A 471 14.55 2.44 -31.07
C VAL A 471 15.12 1.09 -31.56
N LYS A 472 14.38 0.32 -32.35
CA LYS A 472 14.88 -0.95 -32.93
C LYS A 472 15.97 -0.75 -33.99
N ALA A 473 16.05 0.44 -34.59
CA ALA A 473 17.14 0.81 -35.50
C ALA A 473 18.46 1.11 -34.79
N VAL A 474 18.47 1.24 -33.46
CA VAL A 474 19.70 1.29 -32.66
C VAL A 474 20.40 -0.07 -32.78
N PRO A 475 21.65 -0.15 -33.27
CA PRO A 475 22.28 -1.42 -33.61
C PRO A 475 22.32 -2.41 -32.44
N ALA A 476 21.72 -3.60 -32.63
CA ALA A 476 21.56 -4.62 -31.58
C ALA A 476 22.91 -5.16 -31.01
N ALA A 477 24.02 -4.98 -31.75
CA ALA A 477 25.36 -5.34 -31.29
C ALA A 477 25.90 -4.44 -30.15
N GLN A 478 25.13 -3.44 -29.71
CA GLN A 478 25.56 -2.46 -28.69
C GLN A 478 25.00 -2.75 -27.29
N GLY A 479 24.02 -3.64 -27.14
CA GLY A 479 23.52 -4.04 -25.82
C GLY A 479 22.00 -4.18 -25.66
N LYS A 480 21.56 -4.68 -24.49
CA LYS A 480 20.16 -4.79 -24.09
C LYS A 480 19.62 -3.41 -23.72
N ILE A 481 18.52 -3.00 -24.33
CA ILE A 481 17.83 -1.75 -23.98
C ILE A 481 17.11 -1.96 -22.66
N VAL A 482 17.43 -1.12 -21.67
CA VAL A 482 16.87 -1.23 -20.30
C VAL A 482 15.99 -0.06 -19.90
N VAL A 483 15.99 1.04 -20.66
CA VAL A 483 15.16 2.23 -20.39
C VAL A 483 15.03 3.13 -21.61
N LEU A 484 13.87 3.76 -21.77
CA LEU A 484 13.67 4.93 -22.63
C LEU A 484 13.68 6.20 -21.79
N ALA A 485 14.50 7.18 -22.15
CA ALA A 485 14.67 8.41 -21.40
C ALA A 485 14.17 9.61 -22.23
N THR A 486 13.43 10.56 -21.65
CA THR A 486 12.95 11.74 -22.39
C THR A 486 12.84 13.00 -21.52
N VAL A 487 12.33 14.08 -22.08
CA VAL A 487 11.98 15.30 -21.33
C VAL A 487 10.59 15.15 -20.69
N ALA A 488 10.41 15.65 -19.47
CA ALA A 488 9.18 15.51 -18.67
C ALA A 488 7.89 15.83 -19.46
N ALA A 489 7.90 16.90 -20.27
CA ALA A 489 6.75 17.30 -21.10
C ALA A 489 6.29 16.23 -22.12
N LYS A 490 7.07 15.18 -22.36
CA LYS A 490 6.80 14.10 -23.31
C LYS A 490 6.63 12.73 -22.65
N ALA A 491 6.82 12.63 -21.33
CA ALA A 491 6.77 11.37 -20.59
C ALA A 491 5.39 10.70 -20.68
N GLU A 492 4.33 11.51 -20.70
CA GLU A 492 2.93 11.06 -20.72
C GLU A 492 2.32 10.98 -22.13
N SER A 493 3.14 11.09 -23.18
CA SER A 493 2.61 11.00 -24.54
C SER A 493 2.12 9.58 -24.81
N SER A 494 0.90 9.45 -25.36
CA SER A 494 0.32 8.15 -25.70
C SER A 494 1.22 7.35 -26.65
N ALA A 495 1.93 8.03 -27.55
CA ALA A 495 2.91 7.42 -28.46
C ALA A 495 4.09 6.79 -27.70
N LEU A 496 4.66 7.49 -26.72
CA LEU A 496 5.81 7.01 -25.96
C LEU A 496 5.42 5.88 -25.00
N LEU A 497 4.30 6.03 -24.28
CA LEU A 497 3.77 5.01 -23.36
C LEU A 497 3.48 3.70 -24.10
N THR A 498 2.84 3.77 -25.27
CA THR A 498 2.55 2.60 -26.10
C THR A 498 3.83 1.96 -26.64
N ALA A 499 4.80 2.76 -27.08
CA ALA A 499 6.09 2.25 -27.58
C ALA A 499 6.91 1.56 -26.47
N ALA A 500 6.93 2.13 -25.27
CA ALA A 500 7.61 1.56 -24.09
C ALA A 500 6.98 0.23 -23.67
N HIS A 501 5.64 0.14 -23.70
CA HIS A 501 4.93 -1.11 -23.45
C HIS A 501 5.26 -2.18 -24.51
N GLU A 502 5.26 -1.83 -25.81
CA GLU A 502 5.62 -2.78 -26.88
C GLU A 502 7.08 -3.26 -26.77
N LEU A 503 7.99 -2.39 -26.37
CA LEU A 503 9.41 -2.70 -26.19
C LEU A 503 9.71 -3.38 -24.83
N ASN A 504 8.73 -3.44 -23.93
CA ASN A 504 8.86 -3.93 -22.56
C ASN A 504 10.02 -3.26 -21.78
N VAL A 505 10.11 -1.93 -21.88
CA VAL A 505 11.14 -1.12 -21.22
C VAL A 505 10.51 0.07 -20.48
N PRO A 506 11.02 0.43 -19.28
CA PRO A 506 10.50 1.56 -18.52
C PRO A 506 10.82 2.90 -19.21
N ILE A 507 10.06 3.93 -18.85
CA ILE A 507 10.35 5.32 -19.22
C ILE A 507 10.90 6.05 -18.00
N VAL A 508 11.96 6.84 -18.22
CA VAL A 508 12.46 7.84 -17.27
C VAL A 508 12.37 9.21 -17.94
N SER A 509 12.05 10.25 -17.18
CA SER A 509 11.99 11.61 -17.72
C SER A 509 12.69 12.61 -16.84
N PHE A 510 13.27 13.64 -17.47
CA PHE A 510 14.02 14.69 -16.79
C PHE A 510 13.40 16.06 -17.05
N ALA A 511 13.49 16.94 -16.06
CA ALA A 511 13.12 18.34 -16.24
C ALA A 511 14.06 19.02 -17.26
N PRO A 512 13.57 20.00 -18.03
CA PRO A 512 14.39 20.67 -19.04
C PRO A 512 15.70 21.29 -18.53
N ASP A 513 15.67 21.90 -17.34
CA ASP A 513 16.83 22.54 -16.72
C ASP A 513 17.88 21.50 -16.29
N VAL A 514 17.47 20.30 -15.90
CA VAL A 514 18.37 19.17 -15.63
C VAL A 514 19.04 18.71 -16.92
N LEU A 515 18.27 18.58 -18.01
CA LEU A 515 18.81 18.23 -19.33
C LEU A 515 19.74 19.31 -19.89
N ALA A 516 19.52 20.58 -19.57
CA ALA A 516 20.32 21.71 -20.04
C ALA A 516 21.76 21.70 -19.49
N ARG A 517 21.95 21.11 -18.30
CA ARG A 517 23.26 21.02 -17.62
C ARG A 517 24.17 19.93 -18.21
N VAL A 518 23.62 19.05 -19.05
CA VAL A 518 24.39 17.95 -19.65
C VAL A 518 25.12 18.45 -20.89
N GLN A 519 26.45 18.28 -20.90
CA GLN A 519 27.22 18.50 -22.11
C GLN A 519 26.88 17.43 -23.15
N VAL A 520 26.37 17.87 -24.30
CA VAL A 520 25.94 16.99 -25.38
C VAL A 520 26.81 17.22 -26.62
N PRO A 521 27.19 16.16 -27.34
CA PRO A 521 28.12 16.27 -28.47
C PRO A 521 27.50 16.93 -29.69
N SER A 522 26.16 17.01 -29.77
CA SER A 522 25.44 17.60 -30.90
C SER A 522 24.35 18.54 -30.39
N PRO A 523 24.66 19.78 -29.99
CA PRO A 523 23.66 20.76 -29.58
C PRO A 523 22.74 21.18 -30.75
N SER A 524 21.54 21.66 -30.44
CA SER A 524 20.58 22.19 -31.41
C SER A 524 19.94 23.46 -30.87
N PRO A 525 20.25 24.65 -31.44
CA PRO A 525 19.63 25.91 -31.03
C PRO A 525 18.11 25.90 -31.13
N ARG A 526 17.57 25.13 -32.09
CA ARG A 526 16.12 24.96 -32.25
C ARG A 526 15.49 24.17 -31.09
N VAL A 527 16.18 23.16 -30.56
CA VAL A 527 15.69 22.36 -29.42
C VAL A 527 15.87 23.16 -28.13
N GLU A 528 16.98 23.90 -28.02
CA GLU A 528 17.25 24.78 -26.90
C GLU A 528 16.16 25.86 -26.75
N ASN A 529 15.80 26.53 -27.84
CA ASN A 529 14.73 27.53 -27.84
C ASN A 529 13.33 26.94 -27.59
N ALA A 530 13.08 25.68 -27.97
CA ALA A 530 11.76 25.07 -27.89
C ALA A 530 11.51 24.29 -26.59
N VAL A 531 12.56 23.74 -25.99
CA VAL A 531 12.47 22.81 -24.86
C VAL A 531 13.30 23.28 -23.67
N GLY A 532 14.30 24.15 -23.86
CA GLY A 532 15.20 24.59 -22.79
C GLY A 532 16.44 23.72 -22.60
N THR A 533 16.72 22.79 -23.52
CA THR A 533 17.95 21.96 -23.52
C THR A 533 18.53 21.85 -24.93
N ALA A 534 19.85 21.81 -25.04
CA ALA A 534 20.54 21.69 -26.32
C ALA A 534 20.29 20.36 -27.06
N SER A 535 19.91 19.28 -26.36
CA SER A 535 19.55 17.99 -26.96
C SER A 535 18.79 17.10 -25.97
N VAL A 536 17.50 16.84 -26.22
CA VAL A 536 16.70 15.94 -25.37
C VAL A 536 17.23 14.50 -25.41
N ALA A 537 17.46 13.96 -26.61
CA ALA A 537 17.83 12.55 -26.76
C ALA A 537 19.20 12.24 -26.13
N GLU A 538 20.22 13.06 -26.36
CA GLU A 538 21.56 12.80 -25.82
C GLU A 538 21.63 13.05 -24.32
N ALA A 539 21.09 14.18 -23.85
CA ALA A 539 21.11 14.51 -22.42
C ALA A 539 20.33 13.46 -21.61
N ALA A 540 19.16 13.03 -22.09
CA ALA A 540 18.36 12.03 -21.40
C ALA A 540 19.03 10.65 -21.40
N ALA A 541 19.68 10.25 -22.50
CA ALA A 541 20.44 8.99 -22.57
C ALA A 541 21.59 8.97 -21.54
N ILE A 542 22.38 10.05 -21.49
CA ILE A 542 23.52 10.19 -20.56
C ILE A 542 23.05 10.14 -19.11
N LEU A 543 22.03 10.93 -18.74
CA LEU A 543 21.52 10.95 -17.37
C LEU A 543 20.93 9.60 -16.96
N ALA A 544 20.11 8.99 -17.81
CA ALA A 544 19.50 7.69 -17.51
C ALA A 544 20.54 6.55 -17.40
N SER A 545 21.73 6.73 -17.96
CA SER A 545 22.84 5.78 -17.87
C SER A 545 23.74 5.98 -16.64
N GLY A 546 23.50 7.01 -15.82
CA GLY A 546 24.37 7.38 -14.70
C GLY A 546 25.66 8.09 -15.14
N GLY A 547 25.60 8.89 -16.21
CA GLY A 547 26.78 9.58 -16.76
C GLY A 547 27.59 8.76 -17.75
N GLY A 548 27.02 7.67 -18.28
CA GLY A 548 27.66 6.77 -19.22
C GLY A 548 27.97 7.37 -20.58
N ARG A 549 28.95 6.78 -21.25
CA ARG A 549 29.39 7.22 -22.59
C ARG A 549 28.30 6.93 -23.63
N LEU A 550 28.01 7.93 -24.47
CA LEU A 550 27.19 7.75 -25.67
C LEU A 550 27.85 6.76 -26.63
N VAL A 551 27.12 5.69 -26.97
CA VAL A 551 27.48 4.73 -28.01
C VAL A 551 26.77 5.01 -29.33
N LEU A 552 25.70 5.81 -29.28
CA LEU A 552 25.02 6.38 -30.44
C LEU A 552 24.72 7.86 -30.13
N ALA A 553 25.37 8.76 -30.88
CA ALA A 553 24.99 10.18 -30.89
C ALA A 553 23.60 10.35 -31.53
N LYS A 554 22.96 11.52 -31.35
CA LYS A 554 21.58 11.69 -31.79
C LYS A 554 21.40 11.38 -33.28
N THR A 555 20.45 10.50 -33.59
CA THR A 555 20.02 10.21 -34.97
C THR A 555 18.54 10.52 -35.08
N ALA A 556 18.14 11.19 -36.17
CA ALA A 556 16.76 11.61 -36.39
C ALA A 556 16.17 10.91 -37.61
N ARG A 557 14.96 10.35 -37.47
CA ARG A 557 14.21 9.70 -38.52
C ARG A 557 12.72 9.85 -38.24
N ASP A 558 11.94 10.22 -39.26
CA ASP A 558 10.48 10.25 -39.22
C ASP A 558 9.89 11.02 -38.01
N GLY A 559 10.53 12.13 -37.64
CA GLY A 559 10.12 12.97 -36.51
C GLY A 559 10.57 12.47 -35.13
N VAL A 560 11.22 11.30 -35.04
CA VAL A 560 11.83 10.75 -33.82
C VAL A 560 13.34 10.97 -33.85
N THR A 561 13.91 11.35 -32.72
CA THR A 561 15.34 11.48 -32.47
C THR A 561 15.72 10.54 -31.35
N VAL A 562 16.69 9.66 -31.57
CA VAL A 562 17.20 8.72 -30.56
C VAL A 562 18.70 8.88 -30.36
N ALA A 563 19.16 8.69 -29.13
CA ALA A 563 20.56 8.54 -28.76
C ALA A 563 20.69 7.40 -27.74
N ALA A 564 21.87 6.79 -27.62
CA ALA A 564 22.10 5.65 -26.74
C ALA A 564 23.36 5.83 -25.91
N ALA A 565 23.29 5.57 -24.61
CA ALA A 565 24.43 5.55 -23.70
C ALA A 565 24.56 4.20 -22.99
N ARG A 566 25.79 3.76 -22.72
CA ARG A 566 26.05 2.55 -21.92
C ARG A 566 25.80 2.84 -20.44
N LYS A 567 24.99 2.01 -19.80
CA LYS A 567 24.72 2.10 -18.37
C LYS A 567 26.02 1.89 -17.58
N VAL A 568 26.32 2.81 -16.68
CA VAL A 568 27.45 2.68 -15.74
C VAL A 568 26.99 1.76 -14.60
N PRO A 569 27.71 0.65 -14.31
CA PRO A 569 27.43 -0.16 -13.13
C PRO A 569 27.66 0.66 -11.86
N SER A 570 26.77 0.52 -10.88
CA SER A 570 26.76 1.26 -9.60
C SER A 570 27.99 1.03 -8.70
N SER A 571 29.02 0.30 -9.15
CA SER A 571 30.26 0.04 -8.42
C SER A 571 31.43 0.97 -8.81
N LEU A 572 31.24 1.96 -9.70
CA LEU A 572 32.32 2.79 -10.26
C LEU A 572 32.17 4.31 -10.04
N THR A 573 31.21 4.77 -9.23
CA THR A 573 31.04 6.20 -8.93
C THR A 573 31.84 6.71 -7.74
N ASN A 574 32.79 5.93 -7.22
CA ASN A 574 33.76 6.37 -6.21
C ASN A 574 35.20 6.07 -6.68
N SER A 575 35.78 6.97 -7.48
CA SER A 575 37.24 7.24 -7.48
C SER A 575 37.60 8.33 -8.50
N ASP A 576 38.29 9.36 -7.98
CA ASP A 576 39.38 10.12 -8.59
C ASP A 576 39.04 11.23 -9.61
N ASN A 577 39.07 12.47 -9.12
CA ASN A 577 39.63 13.62 -9.84
C ASN A 577 40.12 14.69 -8.85
N GLU A 578 41.16 14.36 -8.09
CA GLU A 578 42.11 15.34 -7.58
C GLU A 578 43.48 15.00 -8.18
N THR A 579 43.91 15.79 -9.16
CA THR A 579 45.33 15.92 -9.49
C THR A 579 45.58 17.34 -9.98
N GLU A 580 46.27 18.07 -9.11
CA GLU A 580 47.25 19.14 -9.34
C GLU A 580 47.25 19.87 -10.70
N CYS A 581 47.09 21.19 -10.65
CA CYS A 581 47.90 22.14 -11.41
C CYS A 581 48.16 23.38 -10.53
N GLU A 582 49.45 23.74 -10.46
CA GLU A 582 50.17 24.82 -9.76
C GLU A 582 49.41 26.06 -9.27
#